data_AF-A0A4S2D932-F1
#
_entry.id   AF-A0A4S2D932-F1
#
_cell.length_a   1.000
_cell.length_b   1.000
_cell.length_c   1.000
_cell.angle_alpha   90.00
_cell.angle_beta   90.00
_cell.angle_gamma   90.00
#
_symmetry.space_group_name_H-M   'P 1'
#
loop_
_entity.id
_entity.type
_entity.pdbx_description
1 polymer ?
#
loop_
_entity_poly.entity_id
_entity_poly.type
_entity_poly.pdbx_seq_one_letter_code
_entity_poly.pdbx_strand_id
1 'polypeptide(L)'
;MRKNQKVRLLKDNSIGIITDSTFFSLGGKKYIRYQVTIGRNKTGCWYSAEELAPVTERVKITMSSENGKELYADLIFNHDKQELNIKITGNPENLKEHTGLHTRFMSIFIEGLTKGNKVINRNIHSKSVQHE
;
A
#
# COMPACT_ATOMS: atom_id res chain seq x y z
N MET A 1 3.32 -16.33 -5.19
CA MET A 1 4.03 -16.09 -3.92
C MET A 1 5.07 -17.20 -3.73
N ARG A 2 6.06 -17.05 -2.84
CA ARG A 2 7.17 -18.02 -2.71
C ARG A 2 7.50 -18.37 -1.26
N LYS A 3 8.18 -19.50 -1.05
CA LYS A 3 8.72 -19.90 0.26
C LYS A 3 9.59 -18.79 0.86
N ASN A 4 9.51 -18.63 2.18
CA ASN A 4 10.12 -17.57 2.99
C ASN A 4 9.61 -16.15 2.71
N GLN A 5 8.59 -15.97 1.88
CA GLN A 5 7.96 -14.67 1.68
C GLN A 5 7.02 -14.35 2.86
N LYS A 6 7.14 -13.15 3.43
CA LYS A 6 6.12 -12.60 4.33
C LYS A 6 4.86 -12.23 3.53
N VAL A 7 3.72 -12.59 4.08
CA VAL A 7 2.38 -12.31 3.54
C VAL A 7 1.46 -11.87 4.66
N ARG A 8 0.39 -11.17 4.31
CA ARG A 8 -0.73 -10.91 5.22
C ARG A 8 -1.90 -11.84 4.90
N LEU A 9 -2.61 -12.28 5.92
CA LEU A 9 -3.91 -12.92 5.75
C LEU A 9 -4.96 -11.85 5.48
N LEU A 10 -5.80 -12.02 4.47
CA LEU A 10 -6.82 -11.02 4.14
C LEU A 10 -7.92 -10.91 5.19
N LYS A 11 -8.17 -11.96 5.97
CA LYS A 11 -9.22 -11.98 7.00
C LYS A 11 -9.00 -10.93 8.10
N ASP A 12 -7.76 -10.75 8.53
CA ASP A 12 -7.44 -9.96 9.72
C ASP A 12 -6.09 -9.21 9.66
N ASN A 13 -5.41 -9.25 8.50
CA ASN A 13 -4.09 -8.67 8.27
C ASN A 13 -2.94 -9.27 9.11
N SER A 14 -3.15 -10.43 9.74
CA SER A 14 -2.07 -11.17 10.42
C SER A 14 -0.90 -11.42 9.48
N ILE A 15 0.32 -11.21 9.96
CA ILE A 15 1.54 -11.46 9.18
C ILE A 15 2.01 -12.89 9.38
N GLY A 16 2.17 -13.60 8.27
CA GLY A 16 2.72 -14.95 8.24
C GLY A 16 3.89 -15.07 7.26
N ILE A 17 4.58 -16.19 7.34
CA ILE A 17 5.66 -16.55 6.41
C ILE A 17 5.23 -17.83 5.69
N ILE A 18 5.34 -17.82 4.36
CA ILE A 18 5.09 -19.03 3.56
C ILE A 18 6.23 -20.02 3.81
N THR A 19 5.91 -21.20 4.30
CA THR A 19 6.88 -22.28 4.55
C THR A 19 6.89 -23.32 3.44
N ASP A 20 5.76 -23.50 2.75
CA ASP A 20 5.63 -24.45 1.66
C ASP A 20 4.47 -24.09 0.71
N SER A 21 4.39 -24.80 -0.42
CA SER A 21 3.29 -24.71 -1.36
C SER A 21 3.03 -26.04 -2.04
N THR A 22 1.75 -26.36 -2.28
CA THR A 22 1.35 -27.58 -2.99
C THR A 22 0.29 -27.28 -4.04
N PHE A 23 0.29 -28.09 -5.10
CA PHE A 23 -0.73 -28.05 -6.13
C PHE A 23 -1.69 -29.21 -5.97
N PHE A 24 -2.97 -28.97 -6.27
CA PHE A 24 -3.97 -30.02 -6.37
C PHE A 24 -4.93 -29.72 -7.52
N SER A 25 -5.60 -30.75 -8.00
CA SER A 25 -6.59 -30.65 -9.07
C SER A 25 -7.99 -30.92 -8.51
N LEU A 26 -8.94 -30.06 -8.83
CA LEU A 26 -10.35 -30.23 -8.50
C LEU A 26 -11.17 -29.95 -9.76
N GLY A 27 -11.92 -30.94 -10.23
CA GLY A 27 -12.70 -30.81 -11.47
C GLY A 27 -11.85 -30.48 -12.71
N GLY A 28 -10.63 -31.01 -12.79
CA GLY A 28 -9.69 -30.72 -13.89
C GLY A 28 -9.01 -29.35 -13.82
N LYS A 29 -9.39 -28.48 -12.88
CA LYS A 29 -8.73 -27.19 -12.66
C LYS A 29 -7.65 -27.33 -11.60
N LYS A 30 -6.47 -26.78 -11.88
CA LYS A 30 -5.31 -26.77 -10.96
C LYS A 30 -5.42 -25.60 -9.99
N TYR A 31 -5.19 -25.87 -8.71
CA TYR A 31 -5.18 -24.91 -7.62
C TYR A 31 -3.86 -24.99 -6.86
N ILE A 32 -3.48 -23.91 -6.19
CA ILE A 32 -2.32 -23.84 -5.30
C ILE A 32 -2.76 -23.50 -3.88
N ARG A 33 -2.18 -24.18 -2.90
CA ARG A 33 -2.27 -23.83 -1.47
C ARG A 33 -0.88 -23.52 -0.95
N TYR A 34 -0.80 -22.58 -0.02
CA TYR A 34 0.42 -22.18 0.66
C TYR A 34 0.32 -22.51 2.13
N GLN A 35 1.33 -23.17 2.68
CA GLN A 35 1.45 -23.35 4.12
C GLN A 35 2.05 -22.07 4.69
N VAL A 36 1.39 -21.49 5.69
CA VAL A 36 1.79 -20.23 6.31
C VAL A 36 1.89 -20.41 7.82
N THR A 37 3.04 -20.07 8.37
CA THR A 37 3.26 -20.00 9.83
C THR A 37 3.06 -18.56 10.32
N ILE A 38 2.32 -18.41 11.40
CA ILE A 38 2.01 -17.11 12.02
C ILE A 38 2.55 -17.12 13.46
N GLY A 39 3.33 -16.09 13.82
CA GLY A 39 3.92 -15.97 15.15
C GLY A 39 4.76 -17.20 15.53
N ARG A 40 4.48 -17.78 16.70
CA ARG A 40 5.19 -18.98 17.21
C ARG A 40 4.56 -20.30 16.77
N ASN A 41 3.48 -20.27 15.96
CA ASN A 41 2.85 -21.50 15.51
C ASN A 41 3.74 -22.21 14.48
N LYS A 42 4.40 -23.28 14.93
CA LYS A 42 5.33 -24.07 14.12
C LYS A 42 4.65 -24.99 13.11
N THR A 43 3.38 -25.36 13.32
CA THR A 43 2.70 -26.34 12.45
C THR A 43 2.15 -25.72 11.16
N GLY A 44 1.86 -24.40 11.18
CA GLY A 44 1.38 -23.65 10.02
C GLY A 44 -0.02 -24.07 9.55
N CYS A 45 -0.72 -23.17 8.85
CA CYS A 45 -2.03 -23.46 8.25
C CYS A 45 -1.97 -23.31 6.73
N TRP A 46 -2.81 -24.07 6.02
CA TRP A 46 -2.88 -24.01 4.55
C TRP A 46 -3.92 -22.99 4.09
N TYR A 47 -3.50 -22.05 3.25
CA TYR A 47 -4.33 -20.99 2.69
C TYR A 47 -4.31 -21.04 1.17
N SER A 48 -5.40 -20.61 0.53
CA SER A 48 -5.43 -20.40 -0.92
C SER A 48 -4.71 -19.10 -1.28
N ALA A 49 -4.44 -18.91 -2.57
CA ALA A 49 -3.83 -17.67 -3.05
C ALA A 49 -4.71 -16.45 -2.77
N GLU A 50 -6.02 -16.63 -2.80
CA GLU A 50 -7.04 -15.58 -2.61
C GLU A 50 -7.19 -15.17 -1.14
N GLU A 51 -6.70 -15.97 -0.20
CA GLU A 51 -6.73 -15.66 1.24
C GLU A 51 -5.50 -14.87 1.69
N LEU A 52 -4.51 -14.69 0.80
CA LEU A 52 -3.22 -14.10 1.09
C LEU A 52 -2.99 -12.86 0.23
N ALA A 53 -2.25 -11.90 0.77
CA ALA A 53 -1.79 -10.73 0.04
C ALA A 53 -0.35 -10.35 0.45
N PRO A 54 0.32 -9.49 -0.33
CA PRO A 54 1.55 -8.85 0.12
C PRO A 54 1.35 -8.12 1.45
N VAL A 55 2.42 -8.04 2.26
CA VAL A 55 2.41 -7.29 3.53
C VAL A 55 2.16 -5.79 3.35
N THR A 56 2.36 -5.28 2.13
CA THR A 56 2.07 -3.90 1.77
C THR A 56 0.76 -3.80 1.00
N GLU A 57 -0.01 -2.77 1.31
CA GLU A 57 -1.22 -2.38 0.60
C GLU A 57 -1.02 -0.99 0.01
N ARG A 58 -1.56 -0.74 -1.20
CA ARG A 58 -1.33 0.50 -1.94
C ARG A 58 -2.65 1.12 -2.40
N VAL A 59 -2.80 2.41 -2.15
CA VAL A 59 -3.92 3.23 -2.63
C VAL A 59 -3.36 4.40 -3.43
N LYS A 60 -4.01 4.69 -4.57
CA LYS A 60 -3.71 5.86 -5.40
C LYS A 60 -4.92 6.77 -5.43
N ILE A 61 -4.70 8.06 -5.25
CA ILE A 61 -5.74 9.08 -5.25
C ILE A 61 -5.35 10.18 -6.23
N THR A 62 -6.33 10.63 -7.00
CA THR A 62 -6.23 11.83 -7.84
C THR A 62 -7.23 12.84 -7.34
N MET A 63 -6.78 14.08 -7.12
CA MET A 63 -7.64 15.23 -6.84
C MET A 63 -7.47 16.25 -7.95
N SER A 64 -8.50 16.39 -8.78
CA SER A 64 -8.52 17.32 -9.90
C SER A 64 -9.20 18.63 -9.51
N SER A 65 -8.68 19.74 -10.05
CA SER A 65 -9.27 21.07 -9.94
C SER A 65 -10.09 21.41 -11.18
N GLU A 66 -10.95 22.43 -11.09
CA GLU A 66 -11.73 22.95 -12.22
C GLU A 66 -10.84 23.45 -13.38
N ASN A 67 -9.61 23.89 -13.07
CA ASN A 67 -8.65 24.40 -14.05
C ASN A 67 -7.76 23.29 -14.66
N GLY A 68 -8.14 22.01 -14.48
CA GLY A 68 -7.41 20.86 -15.03
C GLY A 68 -6.10 20.50 -14.33
N LYS A 69 -5.71 21.21 -13.26
CA LYS A 69 -4.57 20.81 -12.41
C LYS A 69 -4.94 19.63 -11.54
N GLU A 70 -4.01 18.70 -11.32
CA GLU A 70 -4.25 17.47 -10.56
C GLU A 70 -3.18 17.23 -9.50
N LEU A 71 -3.59 16.77 -8.32
CA LEU A 71 -2.68 16.24 -7.30
C LEU A 71 -2.84 14.73 -7.25
N TYR A 72 -1.71 14.04 -7.18
CA TYR A 72 -1.65 12.58 -7.05
C TYR A 72 -1.05 12.23 -5.70
N ALA A 73 -1.75 11.39 -4.93
CA ALA A 73 -1.23 10.79 -3.72
C ALA A 73 -1.10 9.28 -3.91
N ASP A 74 0.09 8.78 -3.62
CA ASP A 74 0.44 7.36 -3.62
C ASP A 74 0.76 6.93 -2.20
N LEU A 75 -0.13 6.13 -1.63
CA LEU A 75 -0.12 5.69 -0.25
C LEU A 75 0.26 4.21 -0.21
N ILE A 76 1.27 3.86 0.57
CA ILE A 76 1.66 2.47 0.80
C ILE A 76 1.67 2.21 2.30
N PHE A 77 0.75 1.36 2.77
CA PHE A 77 0.72 0.91 4.15
C PHE A 77 1.41 -0.44 4.29
N ASN A 78 2.35 -0.56 5.22
CA ASN A 78 3.02 -1.80 5.55
C ASN A 78 2.43 -2.39 6.85
N HIS A 79 1.67 -3.47 6.72
CA HIS A 79 1.01 -4.14 7.84
C HIS A 79 2.00 -4.82 8.81
N ASP A 80 3.19 -5.20 8.35
CA ASP A 80 4.24 -5.82 9.18
C ASP A 80 4.94 -4.78 10.07
N LYS A 81 5.17 -3.58 9.53
CA LYS A 81 5.82 -2.50 10.27
C LYS A 81 4.84 -1.54 10.95
N GLN A 82 3.55 -1.61 10.59
CA GLN A 82 2.52 -0.64 10.99
C GLN A 82 2.91 0.78 10.59
N GLU A 83 3.29 0.94 9.33
CA GLU A 83 3.87 2.17 8.81
C GLU A 83 3.20 2.62 7.50
N LEU A 84 2.89 3.92 7.41
CA LEU A 84 2.34 4.54 6.21
C LEU A 84 3.41 5.38 5.49
N ASN A 85 3.63 5.09 4.21
CA ASN A 85 4.44 5.90 3.30
C ASN A 85 3.51 6.69 2.38
N ILE A 86 3.77 7.99 2.26
CA ILE A 86 2.97 8.92 1.47
C ILE A 86 3.90 9.64 0.48
N LYS A 87 3.61 9.49 -0.81
CA LYS A 87 4.24 10.28 -1.89
C LYS A 87 3.18 11.14 -2.55
N ILE A 88 3.46 12.44 -2.67
CA ILE A 88 2.58 13.39 -3.35
C ILE A 88 3.32 13.99 -4.54
N THR A 89 2.65 13.99 -5.69
CA THR A 89 3.08 14.63 -6.94
C THR A 89 1.92 15.39 -7.56
N GLY A 90 2.17 16.16 -8.61
CA GLY A 90 1.13 16.94 -9.27
C GLY A 90 1.31 17.04 -10.78
N ASN A 91 0.27 17.55 -11.43
CA ASN A 91 0.30 18.11 -12.77
C ASN A 91 -0.31 19.53 -12.70
N PRO A 92 0.49 20.60 -12.84
CA PRO A 92 1.94 20.62 -13.11
C PRO A 92 2.81 20.00 -12.00
N GLU A 93 4.05 19.57 -12.31
CA GLU A 93 4.93 18.88 -11.35
C GLU A 93 5.29 19.77 -10.14
N ASN A 94 5.44 21.07 -10.37
CA ASN A 94 5.75 22.03 -9.32
C ASN A 94 4.53 22.27 -8.42
N LEU A 95 4.53 21.62 -7.26
CA LEU A 95 3.44 21.71 -6.27
C LEU A 95 3.15 23.14 -5.78
N LYS A 96 4.10 24.09 -5.90
CA LYS A 96 3.85 25.51 -5.56
C LYS A 96 2.88 26.20 -6.52
N GLU A 97 2.73 25.68 -7.74
CA GLU A 97 1.78 26.18 -8.74
C GLU A 97 0.36 25.69 -8.48
N HIS A 98 0.18 24.77 -7.53
CA HIS A 98 -1.14 24.33 -7.13
C HIS A 98 -1.71 25.31 -6.10
N THR A 99 -2.71 26.08 -6.53
CA THR A 99 -3.54 26.93 -5.70
C THR A 99 -5.00 26.56 -5.95
N GLY A 100 -5.80 26.39 -4.90
CA GLY A 100 -7.22 26.05 -5.03
C GLY A 100 -7.70 24.92 -4.11
N LEU A 101 -8.98 24.55 -4.24
CA LEU A 101 -9.65 23.63 -3.31
C LEU A 101 -9.03 22.21 -3.29
N HIS A 102 -8.55 21.69 -4.42
CA HIS A 102 -7.90 20.38 -4.48
C HIS A 102 -6.68 20.28 -3.55
N THR A 103 -5.91 21.37 -3.40
CA THR A 103 -4.78 21.43 -2.46
C THR A 103 -5.24 21.39 -1.01
N ARG A 104 -6.33 22.13 -0.69
CA ARG A 104 -6.91 22.16 0.66
C ARG A 104 -7.45 20.79 1.06
N PHE A 105 -8.20 20.14 0.17
CA PHE A 105 -8.74 18.80 0.44
C PHE A 105 -7.64 17.74 0.52
N MET A 106 -6.60 17.82 -0.33
CA MET A 106 -5.45 16.92 -0.23
C MET A 106 -4.74 17.11 1.12
N SER A 107 -4.53 18.35 1.55
CA SER A 107 -3.92 18.64 2.85
C SER A 107 -4.72 18.06 4.02
N ILE A 108 -6.05 18.32 4.05
CA ILE A 108 -6.95 17.77 5.08
C ILE A 108 -6.90 16.24 5.10
N PHE A 109 -6.94 15.62 3.92
CA PHE A 109 -6.89 14.18 3.78
C PHE A 109 -5.58 13.59 4.35
N ILE A 110 -4.43 14.15 3.96
CA ILE A 110 -3.12 13.73 4.47
C ILE A 110 -3.00 13.97 5.98
N GLU A 111 -3.45 15.13 6.48
CA GLU A 111 -3.44 15.44 7.91
C GLU A 111 -4.26 14.39 8.68
N GLY A 112 -5.46 14.07 8.21
CA GLY A 112 -6.34 13.05 8.79
C GLY A 112 -5.68 11.67 8.84
N LEU A 113 -5.05 11.23 7.76
CA LEU A 113 -4.30 9.96 7.73
C LEU A 113 -3.17 9.94 8.77
N THR A 114 -2.51 11.07 8.97
CA THR A 114 -1.32 11.13 9.82
C THR A 114 -1.61 11.24 11.31
N LYS A 115 -2.83 11.65 11.71
CA LYS A 115 -3.24 11.71 13.12
C LYS A 115 -3.43 10.33 13.75
N GLY A 116 -3.65 9.28 12.95
CA GLY A 116 -3.88 7.92 13.44
C GLY A 116 -2.81 6.89 13.04
N ASN A 117 -1.78 7.27 12.27
CA ASN A 117 -0.78 6.34 11.74
C ASN A 117 0.65 6.78 12.07
N LYS A 118 1.54 5.82 12.33
CA LYS A 118 2.98 6.09 12.37
C LYS A 118 3.48 6.34 10.93
N VAL A 119 3.82 7.59 10.65
CA VAL A 119 4.28 8.03 9.31
C VAL A 119 5.80 8.11 9.33
N ILE A 120 6.45 7.29 8.51
CA ILE A 120 7.93 7.24 8.45
C ILE A 120 8.51 8.11 7.36
N ASN A 121 7.74 8.45 6.32
CA ASN A 121 8.22 9.30 5.25
C ASN A 121 7.08 10.09 4.60
N ARG A 122 7.24 11.41 4.52
CA ARG A 122 6.42 12.32 3.72
C ARG A 122 7.32 12.97 2.67
N ASN A 123 7.40 12.36 1.50
CA ASN A 123 8.15 12.91 0.39
C ASN A 123 7.23 13.79 -0.47
N ILE A 124 7.24 15.09 -0.20
CA ILE A 124 6.58 16.11 -1.01
C ILE A 124 7.62 16.62 -2.02
N HIS A 125 7.56 16.15 -3.26
CA HIS A 125 8.49 16.62 -4.30
C HIS A 125 7.94 17.92 -4.90
N SER A 126 8.50 19.06 -4.51
CA SER A 126 8.42 20.29 -5.31
C SER A 126 9.81 20.56 -5.88
N LYS A 127 10.02 20.42 -7.19
CA LYS A 127 11.22 20.99 -7.81
C LYS A 127 11.11 22.52 -7.71
N SER A 128 12.03 23.14 -6.99
CA SER A 128 12.28 24.57 -7.10
C SER A 128 12.90 24.83 -8.46
N VAL A 129 12.18 25.52 -9.33
CA VAL A 129 12.75 26.14 -10.53
C VAL A 129 13.73 27.20 -10.02
N GLN A 130 15.03 26.98 -10.22
CA GLN A 130 16.02 28.05 -10.12
C GLN A 130 15.79 28.96 -11.32
N HIS A 131 15.39 30.21 -11.07
CA HIS A 131 15.43 31.25 -12.09
C HIS A 131 16.88 31.70 -12.23
N GLU A 132 17.47 31.44 -13.40
CA GLU A 132 18.56 32.26 -13.96
C GLU A 132 17.96 33.44 -14.74
#